data_AF-A0A7S9KUX9-F1
#
_entry.id   AF-A0A7S9KUX9-F1
#
_cell.length_a   1.000
_cell.length_b   1.000
_cell.length_c   1.000
_cell.angle_alpha   90.00
_cell.angle_beta   90.00
_cell.angle_gamma   90.00
#
_symmetry.space_group_name_H-M   'P 1'
#
loop_
_entity.id
_entity.type
_entity.pdbx_description
1 polymer ?
#
loop_
_entity_poly.entity_id
_entity_poly.type
_entity_poly.pdbx_seq_one_letter_code
_entity_poly.pdbx_strand_id
1 'polypeptide(L)'
;MKDTIPSCFSLGEGHSCSWNALALAKYPENSPYVIWVSYPGLESHPYHEAARKYLKGSGGVLSFGVKGGGTVGSQVVDGFKLISNLANLSDKEKASSGVTEDLIRISVGIEHIDDITADFEQSFKAAEAATKS
;
A
#
# COMPACT_ATOMS: atom_id res chain seq x y z
N MET A 1 -12.69 20.42 2.32
CA MET A 1 -12.39 19.06 1.82
C MET A 1 -13.33 18.08 2.50
N LYS A 2 -14.61 18.03 2.10
CA LYS A 2 -15.61 17.12 2.68
C LYS A 2 -16.26 16.20 1.63
N ASP A 3 -15.73 16.17 0.41
CA ASP A 3 -16.44 15.59 -0.74
C ASP A 3 -15.57 14.59 -1.54
N THR A 4 -14.81 13.75 -0.85
CA THR A 4 -14.06 12.65 -1.49
C THR A 4 -14.60 11.28 -1.09
N ILE A 5 -15.93 11.14 -1.10
CA ILE A 5 -16.55 9.81 -1.20
C ILE A 5 -17.26 9.70 -2.56
N PRO A 6 -16.56 9.57 -3.70
CA PRO A 6 -17.23 9.23 -4.94
C PRO A 6 -17.49 7.71 -4.99
N SER A 7 -18.77 7.37 -4.98
CA SER A 7 -19.40 6.33 -5.80
C SER A 7 -18.93 4.86 -5.73
N CYS A 8 -18.56 4.33 -4.55
CA CYS A 8 -18.46 2.86 -4.39
C CYS A 8 -19.81 2.17 -4.17
N PHE A 9 -20.87 2.91 -3.82
CA PHE A 9 -22.21 2.35 -3.60
C PHE A 9 -22.83 1.76 -4.89
N SER A 10 -22.36 2.19 -6.06
CA SER A 10 -22.89 1.73 -7.36
C SER A 10 -22.29 0.41 -7.86
N LEU A 11 -21.26 -0.14 -7.20
CA LEU A 11 -20.56 -1.33 -7.66
C LEU A 11 -20.92 -2.63 -6.93
N GLY A 12 -21.83 -2.60 -5.95
CA GLY A 12 -22.28 -3.83 -5.28
C GLY A 12 -21.17 -4.60 -4.53
N GLU A 13 -20.01 -3.97 -4.30
CA GLU A 13 -18.92 -4.55 -3.53
C GLU A 13 -19.09 -4.17 -2.06
N GLY A 14 -19.91 -4.94 -1.36
CA GLY A 14 -19.80 -5.00 0.09
C GLY A 14 -18.41 -5.52 0.44
N HIS A 15 -17.69 -4.79 1.29
CA HIS A 15 -16.75 -5.25 2.33
C HIS A 15 -15.73 -4.14 2.59
N SER A 16 -15.78 -3.54 3.77
CA SER A 16 -14.99 -2.37 4.20
C SER A 16 -13.47 -2.51 3.97
N CYS A 17 -12.92 -3.73 3.93
CA CYS A 17 -11.49 -3.96 3.66
C CYS A 17 -11.08 -3.64 2.21
N SER A 18 -12.00 -3.77 1.24
CA SER A 18 -11.72 -3.42 -0.17
C SER A 18 -11.67 -1.91 -0.38
N TRP A 19 -12.46 -1.15 0.38
CA TRP A 19 -12.52 0.30 0.27
C TRP A 19 -11.24 0.96 0.79
N ASN A 20 -10.76 0.58 1.98
CA ASN A 20 -9.51 1.10 2.53
C ASN A 20 -8.32 0.74 1.63
N ALA A 21 -8.23 -0.52 1.18
CA ALA A 21 -7.14 -0.94 0.31
C ALA A 21 -7.16 -0.23 -1.04
N LEU A 22 -8.34 -0.03 -1.66
CA LEU A 22 -8.46 0.72 -2.90
C LEU A 22 -8.13 2.20 -2.72
N ALA A 23 -8.63 2.83 -1.65
CA ALA A 23 -8.33 4.23 -1.34
C ALA A 23 -6.84 4.44 -1.08
N LEU A 24 -6.25 3.55 -0.27
CA LEU A 24 -4.82 3.54 0.01
C LEU A 24 -4.00 3.16 -1.21
N ALA A 25 -4.49 2.39 -2.18
CA ALA A 25 -3.75 2.08 -3.41
C ALA A 25 -3.71 3.28 -4.38
N LYS A 26 -4.75 4.13 -4.39
CA LYS A 26 -4.81 5.35 -5.20
C LYS A 26 -3.92 6.48 -4.66
N TYR A 27 -3.69 6.52 -3.35
CA TYR A 27 -2.83 7.51 -2.72
C TYR A 27 -1.36 7.47 -3.23
N PRO A 28 -0.66 6.32 -3.23
CA PRO A 28 0.72 6.21 -3.68
C PRO A 28 0.92 6.36 -5.19
N GLU A 29 -0.10 6.20 -6.03
CA GLU A 29 0.04 6.49 -7.48
C GLU A 29 0.43 7.95 -7.76
N ASN A 30 0.16 8.88 -6.84
CA ASN A 30 0.55 10.30 -6.96
C ASN A 30 1.63 10.74 -5.97
N SER A 31 2.24 9.80 -5.24
CA SER A 31 3.19 10.12 -4.17
C SER A 31 4.63 10.18 -4.69
N PRO A 32 5.46 11.15 -4.26
CA PRO A 32 6.87 11.20 -4.61
C PRO A 32 7.69 10.07 -3.96
N TYR A 33 7.11 9.32 -3.01
CA TYR A 33 7.79 8.30 -2.21
C TYR A 33 7.63 6.87 -2.75
N VAL A 34 6.73 6.65 -3.72
CA VAL A 34 6.42 5.31 -4.25
C VAL A 34 6.70 5.27 -5.75
N ILE A 35 7.27 4.17 -6.23
CA ILE A 35 7.64 3.98 -7.65
C ILE A 35 6.52 3.25 -8.40
N TRP A 36 5.90 2.27 -7.74
CA TRP A 36 4.85 1.45 -8.34
C TRP A 36 3.90 0.92 -7.26
N VAL A 37 2.67 0.64 -7.65
CA VAL A 37 1.62 0.06 -6.80
C VAL A 37 1.04 -1.13 -7.54
N SER A 38 0.88 -2.25 -6.83
CA SER A 38 0.28 -3.47 -7.33
C SER A 38 -0.94 -3.82 -6.49
N TYR A 39 -2.11 -3.47 -7.01
CA TYR A 39 -3.39 -3.82 -6.41
C TYR A 39 -4.42 -4.14 -7.51
N PRO A 40 -5.05 -5.32 -7.51
CA PRO A 40 -6.00 -5.72 -8.55
C PRO A 40 -7.21 -4.80 -8.71
N GLY A 41 -7.54 -4.02 -7.69
CA GLY A 41 -8.64 -3.05 -7.73
C GLY A 41 -8.31 -1.74 -8.45
N LEU A 42 -7.04 -1.48 -8.77
CA LEU A 42 -6.66 -0.32 -9.57
C LEU A 42 -6.95 -0.58 -11.05
N GLU A 43 -7.53 0.41 -11.74
CA GLU A 43 -7.78 0.34 -13.19
C GLU A 43 -6.48 0.22 -14.00
N SER A 44 -5.37 0.74 -13.46
CA SER A 44 -4.02 0.64 -14.03
C SER A 44 -3.42 -0.77 -13.94
N HIS A 45 -4.01 -1.67 -13.14
CA HIS A 45 -3.44 -2.99 -12.90
C HIS A 45 -3.67 -3.95 -14.09
N PRO A 46 -2.64 -4.69 -14.56
CA PRO A 46 -2.76 -5.57 -15.74
C PRO A 46 -3.88 -6.62 -15.64
N TYR A 47 -4.21 -7.03 -14.41
CA TYR A 47 -5.24 -8.03 -14.14
C TYR A 47 -6.56 -7.43 -13.63
N HIS A 48 -6.79 -6.12 -13.77
CA HIS A 48 -8.00 -5.46 -13.27
C HIS A 48 -9.29 -6.08 -13.84
N GLU A 49 -9.36 -6.26 -15.16
CA GLU A 49 -10.52 -6.87 -15.82
C GLU A 49 -10.74 -8.33 -15.40
N ALA A 50 -9.66 -9.09 -15.22
CA ALA A 50 -9.75 -10.46 -14.73
C ALA A 50 -10.23 -10.49 -13.26
N ALA A 51 -9.72 -9.59 -12.42
CA ALA A 51 -10.16 -9.44 -11.04
C ALA A 51 -11.65 -9.09 -10.96
N ARG A 52 -12.11 -8.12 -11.76
CA ARG A 52 -13.54 -7.75 -11.86
C ARG A 52 -14.43 -8.91 -12.32
N LYS A 53 -13.93 -9.77 -13.20
CA LYS A 53 -14.68 -10.91 -13.73
C LYS A 53 -14.79 -12.08 -12.75
N TYR A 54 -13.72 -12.36 -12.01
CA TYR A 54 -13.59 -13.60 -11.23
C TYR A 54 -13.65 -13.41 -9.71
N LEU A 55 -13.40 -12.20 -9.20
CA LEU A 55 -13.40 -11.90 -7.78
C LEU A 55 -14.66 -11.12 -7.39
N LYS A 56 -15.06 -11.23 -6.12
CA LYS A 56 -16.18 -10.49 -5.53
C LYS A 56 -15.73 -9.21 -4.80
N GLY A 57 -14.56 -8.70 -5.19
CA GLY A 57 -13.83 -7.63 -4.54
C GLY A 57 -12.31 -7.86 -4.60
N SER A 58 -11.54 -6.78 -4.53
CA SER A 58 -10.09 -6.81 -4.79
C SER A 58 -9.21 -7.18 -3.58
N GLY A 59 -9.84 -7.53 -2.45
CA GLY A 59 -9.17 -7.93 -1.21
C GLY A 59 -8.55 -6.75 -0.43
N GLY A 60 -7.99 -7.06 0.73
CA GLY A 60 -7.34 -6.08 1.62
C GLY A 60 -5.82 -6.07 1.53
N VAL A 61 -5.21 -6.73 0.54
CA VAL A 61 -3.76 -6.85 0.43
C VAL A 61 -3.27 -6.01 -0.74
N LEU A 62 -2.31 -5.13 -0.48
CA LEU A 62 -1.65 -4.34 -1.51
C LEU A 62 -0.13 -4.48 -1.38
N SER A 63 0.54 -4.36 -2.52
CA SER A 63 2.01 -4.31 -2.59
C SER A 63 2.44 -3.03 -3.30
N PHE A 64 3.53 -2.42 -2.87
CA PHE A 64 4.09 -1.22 -3.50
C PHE A 64 5.62 -1.19 -3.36
N GLY A 65 6.26 -0.46 -4.26
CA GLY A 65 7.71 -0.25 -4.27
C GLY A 65 8.09 1.12 -3.72
N VAL A 66 8.95 1.18 -2.71
CA VAL A 66 9.42 2.44 -2.12
C VAL A 66 10.58 3.05 -2.90
N LYS A 67 10.50 4.36 -3.15
CA LYS A 67 11.59 5.11 -3.74
C LYS A 67 12.78 5.19 -2.79
N GLY A 68 13.94 4.72 -3.24
CA GLY A 68 15.16 4.64 -2.43
C GLY A 68 15.57 3.22 -2.02
N GLY A 69 14.86 2.19 -2.50
CA GLY A 69 15.28 0.79 -2.35
C GLY A 69 15.10 0.24 -0.93
N GLY A 70 15.76 -0.87 -0.62
CA GLY A 70 15.55 -1.61 0.62
C GLY A 70 15.93 -0.89 1.90
N THR A 71 16.89 0.04 1.84
CA THR A 71 17.27 0.85 3.00
C THR A 71 16.13 1.80 3.41
N VAL A 72 15.56 2.54 2.45
CA VAL A 72 14.39 3.40 2.71
C VAL A 72 13.18 2.55 3.04
N GLY A 73 12.99 1.43 2.34
CA GLY A 73 11.89 0.49 2.61
C GLY A 73 11.88 0.02 4.06
N SER A 74 13.04 -0.38 4.61
CA SER A 74 13.15 -0.80 6.01
C SER A 74 12.82 0.34 6.98
N GLN A 75 13.31 1.56 6.72
CA GLN A 75 12.99 2.73 7.55
C GLN A 75 11.50 3.10 7.52
N VAL A 76 10.84 2.94 6.37
CA VAL A 76 9.39 3.15 6.24
C VAL A 76 8.63 2.10 7.05
N VAL A 77 9.05 0.83 6.99
CA VAL A 77 8.40 -0.24 7.76
C VAL A 77 8.57 0.00 9.27
N ASP A 78 9.77 0.36 9.71
CA ASP A 78 10.06 0.65 11.12
C ASP A 78 9.38 1.93 11.63
N GLY A 79 9.06 2.86 10.72
CA GLY A 79 8.43 4.13 11.04
C GLY A 79 6.91 4.06 11.26
N PHE A 80 6.24 2.97 10.85
CA PHE A 80 4.79 2.84 11.03
C PHE A 80 4.39 2.75 12.49
N LYS A 81 3.33 3.47 12.86
CA LYS A 81 2.78 3.50 14.23
C LYS A 81 1.48 2.72 14.35
N LEU A 82 0.72 2.63 13.26
CA LEU A 82 -0.54 1.89 13.20
C LEU A 82 -0.36 0.51 12.57
N ILE A 83 0.58 0.38 11.64
CA ILE A 83 0.80 -0.88 10.91
C ILE A 83 1.78 -1.75 11.69
N SER A 84 1.38 -2.99 11.98
CA SER A 84 2.24 -3.96 12.67
C SER A 84 3.16 -4.68 11.67
N ASN A 85 4.47 -4.58 11.87
CA ASN A 85 5.45 -5.37 11.13
C ASN A 85 5.46 -6.82 11.65
N LEU A 86 4.85 -7.74 10.90
CA LEU A 86 4.75 -9.16 11.27
C LEU A 86 5.68 -10.07 10.48
N ALA A 87 6.36 -9.56 9.44
CA ALA A 87 7.15 -10.35 8.51
C ALA A 87 8.63 -9.92 8.54
N ASN A 88 9.37 -10.43 9.53
CA ASN A 88 10.83 -10.34 9.54
C ASN A 88 11.42 -11.42 8.61
N LEU A 89 11.50 -11.13 7.31
CA LEU A 89 12.39 -11.86 6.42
C LEU A 89 13.80 -11.29 6.55
N SER A 90 14.78 -12.15 6.81
CA SER A 90 16.19 -11.77 6.79
C SER A 90 16.62 -11.35 5.38
N ASP A 91 17.68 -10.54 5.26
CA ASP A 91 18.18 -10.06 3.96
C ASP A 91 18.46 -11.21 2.96
N LYS A 92 18.86 -12.37 3.50
CA LYS A 92 19.11 -13.60 2.72
C LYS A 92 17.82 -14.23 2.16
N GLU A 93 16.71 -14.13 2.89
CA GLU A 93 15.39 -14.59 2.43
C GLU A 93 14.76 -13.61 1.44
N LYS A 94 15.02 -12.31 1.59
CA LYS A 94 14.62 -11.28 0.61
C LYS A 94 15.34 -11.49 -0.73
N ALA A 95 16.66 -11.69 -0.72
CA ALA A 95 17.46 -11.89 -1.93
C ALA A 95 17.09 -13.16 -2.72
N SER A 96 16.57 -14.20 -2.06
CA SER A 96 16.28 -15.50 -2.67
C SER A 96 14.81 -15.67 -3.11
N SER A 97 13.91 -14.79 -2.70
CA SER A 97 12.47 -14.90 -2.96
C SER A 97 12.02 -14.21 -4.26
N GLY A 98 12.93 -13.60 -5.00
CA GLY A 98 12.58 -12.77 -6.17
C GLY A 98 11.82 -11.49 -5.79
N VAL A 99 11.80 -11.17 -4.49
CA VAL A 99 11.24 -9.93 -3.95
C VAL A 99 12.27 -8.83 -4.17
N THR A 100 11.87 -7.80 -4.91
CA THR A 100 12.73 -6.62 -5.09
C THR A 100 12.91 -5.93 -3.73
N GLU A 101 14.10 -5.40 -3.45
CA GLU A 101 14.42 -4.84 -2.13
C GLU A 101 13.49 -3.67 -1.73
N ASP A 102 12.88 -3.01 -2.70
CA ASP A 102 11.92 -1.92 -2.52
C ASP A 102 10.49 -2.37 -2.20
N LEU A 103 10.16 -3.66 -2.32
CA LEU A 103 8.81 -4.17 -2.18
C LEU A 103 8.36 -4.23 -0.72
N ILE A 104 7.26 -3.54 -0.42
CA ILE A 104 6.51 -3.67 0.82
C ILE A 104 5.13 -4.23 0.50
N ARG A 105 4.71 -5.26 1.24
CA ARG A 105 3.39 -5.88 1.13
C ARG A 105 2.63 -5.69 2.44
N ILE A 106 1.42 -5.14 2.37
CA ILE A 106 0.62 -4.80 3.54
C ILE A 106 -0.76 -5.41 3.41
N SER A 107 -1.24 -5.96 4.53
CA SER A 107 -2.65 -6.25 4.73
C SER A 107 -3.30 -5.04 5.38
N VAL A 108 -4.12 -4.33 4.63
CA VAL A 108 -4.84 -3.14 5.09
C VAL A 108 -5.96 -3.56 6.03
N GLY A 109 -5.99 -2.96 7.21
CA GLY A 109 -7.01 -3.20 8.21
C GLY A 109 -8.29 -2.38 7.99
N ILE A 110 -9.09 -2.30 9.04
CA ILE A 110 -10.40 -1.65 9.07
C ILE A 110 -10.38 -0.28 9.76
N GLU A 111 -9.18 0.24 10.05
CA GLU A 111 -8.97 1.56 10.65
C GLU A 111 -9.48 2.67 9.73
N HIS A 112 -9.58 3.89 10.26
CA HIS A 112 -10.03 5.03 9.46
C HIS A 112 -8.99 5.36 8.38
N ILE A 113 -9.45 5.58 7.15
CA ILE A 113 -8.55 5.78 6.00
C ILE A 113 -7.62 6.99 6.17
N ASP A 114 -8.10 8.05 6.83
CA ASP A 114 -7.29 9.24 7.11
C ASP A 114 -6.15 8.94 8.08
N ASP A 115 -6.38 8.09 9.08
CA ASP A 115 -5.36 7.71 10.06
C ASP A 115 -4.29 6.82 9.41
N ILE A 116 -4.73 5.87 8.57
CA ILE A 116 -3.83 5.02 7.78
C ILE A 116 -2.97 5.91 6.87
N THR A 117 -3.58 6.80 6.10
CA THR A 117 -2.86 7.68 5.16
C THR A 117 -1.88 8.59 5.90
N ALA A 118 -2.28 9.13 7.05
CA ALA A 118 -1.40 9.95 7.89
C ALA A 118 -0.20 9.16 8.44
N ASP A 119 -0.38 7.89 8.79
CA ASP A 119 0.72 7.02 9.25
C ASP A 119 1.72 6.70 8.12
N PHE A 120 1.22 6.49 6.89
CA PHE A 120 2.09 6.40 5.72
C PHE A 120 2.87 7.70 5.49
N GLU A 121 2.19 8.84 5.51
CA GLU A 121 2.84 10.13 5.30
C GLU A 121 3.95 10.43 6.31
N GLN A 122 3.68 10.21 7.59
CA GLN A 122 4.67 10.49 8.63
C GLN A 122 5.86 9.53 8.51
N SER A 123 5.62 8.26 8.19
CA SER A 123 6.67 7.26 8.01
C SER A 123 7.56 7.59 6.80
N PHE A 124 6.96 7.92 5.65
CA PHE A 124 7.71 8.34 4.46
C PHE A 124 8.56 9.59 4.70
N LYS A 125 8.00 10.61 5.36
CA LYS A 125 8.73 11.84 5.71
C LYS A 125 9.91 11.54 6.64
N ALA A 126 9.73 10.66 7.62
CA ALA A 126 10.80 10.25 8.53
C ALA A 126 11.93 9.50 7.81
N ALA A 127 11.60 8.55 6.93
CA ALA A 127 12.59 7.81 6.13
C ALA A 127 13.35 8.71 5.14
N GLU A 128 12.67 9.67 4.51
CA GLU A 128 13.32 10.64 3.62
C GLU A 128 14.27 11.58 4.40
N ALA A 129 13.90 12.01 5.61
CA ALA A 129 14.76 12.81 6.46
C ALA A 129 16.01 12.04 6.93
N ALA A 130 15.85 10.74 7.25
CA ALA A 130 16.94 9.88 7.71
C ALA A 130 17.98 9.56 6.62
N THR A 131 17.59 9.61 5.34
CA THR A 131 18.50 9.37 4.20
C THR A 131 19.20 10.62 3.68
N LYS A 132 18.77 11.81 4.09
CA LYS A 132 19.40 13.10 3.75
C LYS A 132 20.47 13.54 4.75
N SER A 133 20.68 12.79 5.83
CA SER A 133 21.65 13.09 6.90
C SER A 133 22.90 12.23 6.79
#